data_AF-A0A0J5GY12-F1
#
_entry.id   AF-A0A0J5GY12-F1
#
_cell.length_a   1.000
_cell.length_b   1.000
_cell.length_c   1.000
_cell.angle_alpha   90.00
_cell.angle_beta   90.00
_cell.angle_gamma   90.00
#
_symmetry.space_group_name_H-M   'P 1'
#
loop_
_entity.id
_entity.type
_entity.pdbx_description
1 polymer ?
#
loop_
_entity_poly.entity_id
_entity_poly.type
_entity_poly.pdbx_seq_one_letter_code
_entity_poly.pdbx_strand_id
1 'polypeptide(L)'
;MTNYDNEKVYSSLSHFRRKLSVLLDLLERYQTSDFETKKRIYPELIVEFKSFKEDLKREIKILIQYDASLWVSDQLLPSLAVTSAFLQDIGINRINPNSIHKVVQQVRKAYFFMERYDCESNGRD
;
A
#
# COMPACT_ATOMS: atom_id res chain seq x y z
N MET A 1 1.07 26.81 3.76
CA MET A 1 1.17 25.44 4.31
C MET A 1 0.81 25.52 5.77
N THR A 2 -0.23 24.81 6.20
CA THR A 2 -0.64 24.80 7.61
C THR A 2 -0.07 23.57 8.33
N ASN A 3 0.10 23.63 9.65
CA ASN A 3 0.47 22.43 10.42
C ASN A 3 -0.54 21.28 10.19
N TYR A 4 -1.81 21.62 9.96
CA TYR A 4 -2.86 20.66 9.62
C TYR A 4 -2.62 19.93 8.29
N ASP A 5 -2.14 20.64 7.26
CA ASP A 5 -1.79 20.02 5.97
C ASP A 5 -0.63 19.02 6.12
N ASN A 6 0.39 19.37 6.90
CA ASN A 6 1.54 18.50 7.17
C ASN A 6 1.13 17.24 7.96
N GLU A 7 0.33 17.41 9.02
CA GLU A 7 -0.20 16.30 9.81
C GLU A 7 -1.07 15.36 8.95
N LYS A 8 -1.86 15.92 8.03
CA LYS A 8 -2.66 15.13 7.09
C LYS A 8 -1.79 14.30 6.15
N VAL A 9 -0.75 14.90 5.55
CA VAL A 9 0.19 14.16 4.68
C VAL A 9 0.86 13.02 5.44
N TYR A 10 1.43 13.32 6.62
CA TYR A 10 2.11 12.33 7.43
C TYR A 10 1.19 11.19 7.87
N SER A 11 -0.01 11.53 8.35
CA SER A 11 -0.98 10.53 8.80
C SER A 11 -1.46 9.63 7.66
N SER A 12 -1.76 10.19 6.47
CA SER A 12 -2.15 9.40 5.30
C SER A 12 -1.03 8.46 4.83
N LEU A 13 0.21 8.96 4.67
CA LEU A 13 1.34 8.12 4.26
C LEU A 13 1.61 7.00 5.25
N SER A 14 1.68 7.34 6.54
CA SER A 14 1.90 6.36 7.62
C SER A 14 0.78 5.31 7.67
N HIS A 15 -0.48 5.71 7.44
CA HIS A 15 -1.61 4.80 7.36
C HIS A 15 -1.45 3.76 6.24
N PHE A 16 -1.16 4.22 5.01
CA PHE A 16 -0.97 3.30 3.88
C PHE A 16 0.26 2.43 4.03
N ARG A 17 1.37 2.98 4.52
CA ARG A 17 2.60 2.20 4.79
C ARG A 17 2.33 1.09 5.80
N ARG A 18 1.61 1.40 6.90
CA ARG A 18 1.25 0.39 7.91
C ARG A 18 0.38 -0.72 7.32
N LYS A 19 -0.67 -0.38 6.57
CA LYS A 19 -1.52 -1.41 5.94
C LYS A 19 -0.73 -2.26 4.94
N LEU A 20 0.15 -1.64 4.17
CA LEU A 20 1.00 -2.33 3.21
C LEU A 20 2.01 -3.27 3.91
N SER A 21 2.53 -2.87 5.08
CA SER A 21 3.36 -3.74 5.93
C SER A 21 2.61 -4.96 6.44
N VAL A 22 1.36 -4.79 6.91
CA VAL A 22 0.50 -5.90 7.36
C VAL A 22 0.23 -6.87 6.21
N LEU A 23 -0.11 -6.34 5.04
CA LEU A 23 -0.33 -7.13 3.84
C LEU A 23 0.95 -7.90 3.42
N LEU A 24 2.11 -7.25 3.49
CA LEU A 24 3.39 -7.88 3.15
C LEU A 24 3.71 -9.03 4.12
N ASP A 25 3.53 -8.85 5.43
CA ASP A 25 3.72 -9.91 6.43
C ASP A 25 2.82 -11.12 6.14
N LEU A 26 1.53 -10.88 5.86
CA LEU A 26 0.59 -11.95 5.50
C LEU A 26 1.01 -12.70 4.24
N LEU A 27 1.48 -11.98 3.21
CA LEU A 27 1.96 -12.57 1.96
C LEU A 27 3.23 -13.41 2.15
N GLU A 28 4.18 -12.91 2.94
CA GLU A 28 5.44 -13.60 3.25
C GLU A 28 5.18 -14.86 4.09
N ARG A 29 4.32 -14.76 5.11
CA ARG A 29 3.85 -15.91 5.87
C ARG A 29 3.15 -16.92 4.98
N TYR A 30 2.25 -16.48 4.10
CA TYR A 30 1.58 -17.38 3.16
C TYR A 30 2.56 -18.04 2.17
N GLN A 31 3.64 -17.36 1.78
CA GLN A 31 4.67 -17.92 0.91
C GLN A 31 5.39 -19.10 1.57
N THR A 32 5.81 -18.94 2.84
CA THR A 32 6.68 -19.91 3.55
C THR A 32 5.94 -20.96 4.37
N SER A 33 4.64 -20.78 4.60
CA SER A 33 3.82 -21.67 5.43
C SER A 33 3.55 -23.04 4.80
N ASP A 34 3.17 -24.02 5.62
CA ASP A 34 2.59 -25.28 5.16
C ASP A 34 1.15 -25.11 4.61
N PHE A 35 0.59 -26.20 4.07
CA PHE A 35 -0.74 -26.19 3.46
C PHE A 35 -1.87 -25.78 4.44
N GLU A 36 -1.87 -26.33 5.65
CA GLU A 36 -2.92 -26.06 6.65
C GLU A 36 -2.90 -24.60 7.12
N THR A 37 -1.70 -24.06 7.32
CA THR A 37 -1.49 -22.67 7.70
C THR A 37 -1.87 -21.73 6.56
N LYS A 38 -1.52 -22.05 5.30
CA LYS A 38 -1.97 -21.29 4.12
C LYS A 38 -3.49 -21.23 4.04
N LYS A 39 -4.18 -22.35 4.28
CA LYS A 39 -5.65 -22.42 4.26
C LYS A 39 -6.29 -21.49 5.30
N ARG A 40 -5.66 -21.32 6.46
CA ARG A 40 -6.12 -20.41 7.53
C ARG A 40 -5.83 -18.94 7.25
N ILE A 41 -4.66 -18.62 6.70
CA ILE A 41 -4.23 -17.24 6.41
C ILE A 41 -4.93 -16.70 5.16
N TYR A 42 -5.25 -17.56 4.20
CA TYR A 42 -5.75 -17.13 2.89
C TYR A 42 -6.98 -16.21 2.95
N PRO A 43 -8.05 -16.49 3.72
CA PRO A 43 -9.21 -15.61 3.80
C PRO A 43 -8.86 -14.20 4.29
N GLU A 44 -8.04 -14.10 5.35
CA GLU A 44 -7.57 -12.84 5.92
C GLU A 44 -6.73 -12.07 4.89
N LEU A 45 -5.78 -12.75 4.25
CA LEU A 45 -4.94 -12.18 3.19
C LEU A 45 -5.76 -11.59 2.04
N ILE A 46 -6.82 -12.29 1.59
CA ILE A 46 -7.67 -11.78 0.51
C ILE A 46 -8.47 -10.56 0.94
N VAL A 47 -8.96 -10.53 2.19
CA VAL A 47 -9.68 -9.37 2.74
C VAL A 47 -8.75 -8.16 2.81
N GLU A 48 -7.58 -8.31 3.43
CA GLU A 48 -6.60 -7.23 3.55
C GLU A 48 -6.14 -6.70 2.18
N PHE A 49 -5.89 -7.59 1.22
CA PHE A 49 -5.49 -7.19 -0.13
C PHE A 49 -6.57 -6.37 -0.84
N LYS A 50 -7.84 -6.79 -0.74
CA LYS A 50 -8.97 -6.06 -1.32
C LYS A 50 -9.15 -4.70 -0.67
N SER A 51 -9.22 -4.67 0.66
CA SER A 51 -9.42 -3.44 1.42
C SER A 51 -8.31 -2.44 1.14
N PHE A 52 -7.04 -2.88 1.09
CA PHE A 52 -5.93 -2.00 0.73
C PHE A 52 -6.11 -1.35 -0.65
N LYS A 53 -6.43 -2.14 -1.69
CA LYS A 53 -6.62 -1.62 -3.04
C LYS A 53 -7.79 -0.65 -3.14
N GLU A 54 -8.88 -0.94 -2.46
CA GLU A 54 -10.07 -0.08 -2.44
C GLU A 54 -9.81 1.25 -1.74
N ASP A 55 -9.15 1.21 -0.57
CA ASP A 55 -8.77 2.41 0.17
C ASP A 55 -7.79 3.27 -0.61
N LEU A 56 -6.78 2.66 -1.23
CA LEU A 56 -5.79 3.36 -2.04
C LEU A 56 -6.43 4.05 -3.24
N LYS A 57 -7.31 3.35 -3.95
CA LYS A 57 -8.06 3.91 -5.08
C LYS A 57 -8.95 5.07 -4.64
N ARG A 58 -9.59 4.95 -3.48
CA ARG A 58 -10.45 6.00 -2.91
C ARG A 58 -9.63 7.24 -2.58
N GLU A 59 -8.50 7.09 -1.91
CA GLU A 59 -7.63 8.22 -1.54
C GLU A 59 -7.11 8.96 -2.76
N ILE A 60 -6.57 8.23 -3.76
CA ILE A 60 -6.11 8.83 -5.01
C ILE A 60 -7.25 9.60 -5.70
N LYS A 61 -8.46 9.03 -5.73
CA LYS A 61 -9.64 9.70 -6.30
C LYS A 61 -9.98 10.98 -5.52
N ILE A 62 -9.90 10.96 -4.20
CA ILE A 62 -10.15 12.13 -3.36
C ILE A 62 -9.15 13.25 -3.68
N LEU A 63 -7.86 12.92 -3.74
CA LEU A 63 -6.79 13.87 -4.03
C LEU A 63 -6.92 14.50 -5.42
N ILE A 64 -7.35 13.73 -6.43
CA ILE A 64 -7.57 14.24 -7.79
C ILE A 64 -8.85 15.07 -7.90
N GLN A 65 -9.94 14.65 -7.26
CA GLN A 65 -11.28 15.21 -7.53
C GLN A 65 -11.69 16.35 -6.59
N TYR A 66 -11.17 16.41 -5.37
CA TYR A 66 -11.71 17.28 -4.32
C TYR A 66 -10.81 18.45 -3.92
N ASP A 67 -9.98 18.94 -4.85
CA ASP A 67 -9.17 20.16 -4.65
C ASP A 67 -8.43 20.14 -3.30
N ALA A 68 -7.87 18.98 -2.94
CA ALA A 68 -6.89 18.93 -1.86
C ALA A 68 -5.81 19.94 -2.22
N SER A 69 -5.37 20.74 -1.23
CA SER A 69 -4.40 21.80 -1.50
C SER A 69 -3.28 21.26 -2.37
N LEU A 70 -2.91 21.99 -3.44
CA LEU A 70 -1.99 21.52 -4.47
C LEU A 70 -0.74 20.86 -3.85
N TRP A 71 -0.27 21.43 -2.74
CA TRP A 71 0.81 20.89 -1.93
C TRP A 71 0.52 19.49 -1.33
N VAL A 72 -0.62 19.27 -0.67
CA VAL A 72 -1.00 17.95 -0.13
C VAL A 72 -1.08 16.91 -1.23
N SER A 73 -1.64 17.29 -2.39
CA SER A 73 -1.72 16.43 -3.57
C SER A 73 -0.33 16.09 -4.11
N ASP A 74 0.55 17.07 -4.25
CA ASP A 74 1.94 16.88 -4.72
C ASP A 74 2.75 16.00 -3.76
N GLN A 75 2.48 16.07 -2.45
CA GLN A 75 3.14 15.20 -1.48
C GLN A 75 2.57 13.77 -1.49
N LEU A 76 1.25 13.59 -1.56
CA LEU A 76 0.64 12.26 -1.41
C LEU A 76 0.57 11.46 -2.72
N LEU A 77 0.19 12.11 -3.82
CA LEU A 77 -0.10 11.43 -5.08
C LEU A 77 1.07 10.61 -5.62
N PRO A 78 2.35 11.06 -5.60
CA PRO A 78 3.45 10.27 -6.13
C PRO A 78 3.60 8.92 -5.42
N SER A 79 3.56 8.92 -4.07
CA SER A 79 3.66 7.70 -3.27
C SER A 79 2.49 6.76 -3.53
N LEU A 80 1.25 7.28 -3.43
CA LEU A 80 0.05 6.47 -3.57
C LEU A 80 -0.13 5.93 -5.01
N ALA A 81 0.15 6.73 -6.03
CA ALA A 81 0.01 6.34 -7.42
C ALA A 81 1.02 5.26 -7.82
N VAL A 82 2.28 5.38 -7.39
CA VAL A 82 3.31 4.35 -7.67
C VAL A 82 2.99 3.05 -6.97
N THR A 83 2.56 3.11 -5.69
CA THR A 83 2.04 1.93 -4.98
C THR A 83 0.86 1.31 -5.73
N SER A 84 -0.06 2.12 -6.23
CA SER A 84 -1.22 1.64 -7.01
C SER A 84 -0.78 0.93 -8.29
N ALA A 85 0.18 1.50 -9.02
CA ALA A 85 0.72 0.91 -10.24
C ALA A 85 1.36 -0.47 -9.99
N PHE A 86 2.12 -0.65 -8.91
CA PHE A 86 2.68 -1.96 -8.55
C PHE A 86 1.61 -3.02 -8.26
N LEU A 87 0.43 -2.61 -7.78
CA LEU A 87 -0.65 -3.52 -7.39
C LEU A 87 -1.74 -3.68 -8.46
N GLN A 88 -1.72 -2.87 -9.51
CA GLN A 88 -2.78 -2.79 -10.52
C GLN A 88 -3.05 -4.16 -11.16
N ASP A 89 -1.98 -4.82 -11.61
CA ASP A 89 -2.06 -6.09 -12.36
C ASP A 89 -2.20 -7.34 -11.48
N ILE A 90 -2.17 -7.16 -10.15
CA ILE A 90 -2.39 -8.25 -9.21
C ILE A 90 -3.89 -8.42 -9.00
N GLY A 91 -4.45 -9.39 -9.73
CA GLY A 91 -5.77 -9.94 -9.45
C GLY A 91 -5.74 -10.85 -8.23
N ILE A 92 -6.84 -10.93 -7.48
CA ILE A 92 -6.99 -11.83 -6.30
C ILE A 92 -6.68 -13.28 -6.67
N ASN A 93 -7.07 -13.71 -7.86
CA ASN A 93 -6.76 -15.04 -8.41
C ASN A 93 -5.26 -15.33 -8.56
N ARG A 94 -4.40 -14.30 -8.60
CA ARG A 94 -2.94 -14.42 -8.62
C ARG A 94 -2.34 -14.63 -7.23
N ILE A 95 -3.13 -14.47 -6.15
CA ILE A 95 -2.71 -14.82 -4.80
C ILE A 95 -2.93 -16.32 -4.64
N ASN A 96 -1.94 -17.12 -5.04
CA ASN A 96 -1.97 -18.58 -4.94
C ASN A 96 -0.54 -19.11 -4.86
N PRO A 97 -0.32 -20.38 -4.49
CA PRO A 97 1.03 -20.91 -4.27
C PRO A 97 1.98 -20.80 -5.47
N ASN A 98 1.46 -20.82 -6.71
CA ASN A 98 2.27 -20.81 -7.91
C ASN A 98 2.75 -19.40 -8.30
N SER A 99 2.03 -18.35 -7.88
CA SER A 99 2.36 -16.96 -8.21
C SER A 99 2.69 -16.09 -7.01
N ILE A 100 2.57 -16.62 -5.78
CA ILE A 100 2.80 -15.85 -4.55
C ILE A 100 4.17 -15.15 -4.52
N HIS A 101 5.22 -15.80 -5.00
CA HIS A 101 6.56 -15.20 -5.01
C HIS A 101 6.61 -13.88 -5.79
N LYS A 102 5.95 -13.82 -6.95
CA LYS A 102 5.86 -12.60 -7.76
C LYS A 102 5.00 -11.53 -7.08
N VAL A 103 3.90 -11.94 -6.45
CA VAL A 103 3.04 -11.04 -5.68
C VAL A 103 3.81 -10.41 -4.52
N VAL A 104 4.51 -11.22 -3.71
CA VAL A 104 5.36 -10.75 -2.61
C VAL A 104 6.39 -9.75 -3.12
N GLN A 105 7.09 -10.05 -4.22
CA GLN A 105 8.08 -9.12 -4.78
C GLN A 105 7.48 -7.79 -5.22
N GLN A 106 6.29 -7.78 -5.84
CA GLN A 106 5.62 -6.55 -6.25
C GLN A 106 5.15 -5.73 -5.05
N VAL A 107 4.54 -6.37 -4.05
CA VAL A 107 4.11 -5.70 -2.82
C VAL A 107 5.31 -5.15 -2.04
N ARG A 108 6.42 -5.90 -1.98
CA ARG A 108 7.66 -5.46 -1.35
C ARG A 108 8.26 -4.23 -2.04
N LYS A 109 8.25 -4.18 -3.38
CA LYS A 109 8.67 -2.98 -4.14
C LYS A 109 7.79 -1.77 -3.81
N ALA A 110 6.47 -1.97 -3.75
CA ALA A 110 5.54 -0.91 -3.37
C ALA A 110 5.79 -0.40 -1.95
N TYR A 111 6.07 -1.31 -1.01
CA TYR A 111 6.40 -0.98 0.38
C TYR A 111 7.68 -0.15 0.47
N PHE A 112 8.77 -0.62 -0.14
CA PHE A 112 10.04 0.10 -0.10
C PHE A 112 9.97 1.46 -0.79
N PHE A 113 9.20 1.59 -1.87
CA PHE A 113 9.01 2.89 -2.50
C PHE A 113 8.34 3.87 -1.53
N MET A 114 7.24 3.45 -0.89
CA MET A 114 6.50 4.26 0.09
C MET A 114 7.37 4.60 1.30
N GLU A 115 8.11 3.62 1.85
CA GLU A 115 9.03 3.86 2.98
C GLU A 115 10.11 4.90 2.65
N ARG A 116 10.73 4.79 1.47
CA ARG A 116 11.74 5.76 1.03
C ARG A 116 11.14 7.14 0.83
N TYR A 117 9.96 7.20 0.23
CA TYR A 117 9.25 8.45 0.00
C TYR A 117 8.93 9.14 1.33
N ASP A 118 8.41 8.41 2.33
CA ASP A 118 8.15 8.93 3.68
C ASP A 118 9.42 9.50 4.34
N CYS A 119 10.55 8.81 4.22
CA CYS A 119 11.83 9.28 4.75
C CYS A 119 12.36 10.52 4.04
N GLU A 120 12.24 10.58 2.71
CA GLU A 120 12.68 11.74 1.92
C GLU A 120 11.76 12.96 2.13
N SER A 121 10.46 12.75 2.34
CA SER A 121 9.53 13.84 2.70
C SER A 121 9.79 14.40 4.10
N ASN A 122 10.29 13.58 5.03
CA ASN A 122 10.65 14.01 6.39
C ASN A 122 12.06 14.62 6.50
N GLY A 123 12.87 14.55 5.44
CA GLY A 123 14.23 15.12 5.39
C GLY A 123 14.30 16.50 4.72
N ARG A 124 13.15 17.10 4.39
CA ARG A 124 13.03 18.44 3.79
C ARG A 124 12.48 19.47 4.79
N ASP A 125 13.10 19.52 5.97
CA ASP A 125 12.97 20.62 6.93
C ASP A 125 14.29 21.41 6.98
#